data_AF-H1FUA6-F1
#
_entry.id   AF-H1FUA6-F1
#
_cell.length_a   1.000
_cell.length_b   1.000
_cell.length_c   1.000
_cell.angle_alpha   90.00
_cell.angle_beta   90.00
_cell.angle_gamma   90.00
#
_symmetry.space_group_name_H-M   'P 1'
#
loop_
_entity.id
_entity.type
_entity.pdbx_description
1 polymer ?
#
loop_
_entity_poly.entity_id
_entity_poly.type
_entity_poly.pdbx_seq_one_letter_code
_entity_poly.pdbx_strand_id
1 'polypeptide(L)'
;MHSFGNTPDTVWLKLDIKNVTDIQKEIFVHNDFAYFSKEITIYEYKDKKLIDQNVYKIFDDKQDNKLTGSVLVYKLKLEEQASKTLYMKIVPNVTHIYNLNIYDDKTHLEALINKGLISNSIIIILLSLAFYNIFLYFFVRKKELIFYSLYLINASIGLSYMYGSIFHNLGVYGEEVYWINITAILVSAFLALFVKSIFNFKKENKLLHNLLNSIIYIAIIDVLIAIFIDLQLSIHLVAIVFFYSFVVIYFVGYTLYKQEHPLVNIFLTAYTIYIVGFAITILSFNGVTPISTYTFHASGISLVLEALLFSYLIYYHIKLLENRFLEQQNILILKNQKAQMGDMIEVITHQWKQPLSTIGSIIMVLQYKINDKIEISSEYLNEKLTQANENVYFLSETIDDFKNFFNSTKVKTECDLNKLIEKAISLSRDTILANEITIKYDLKFTKEVSLFENELLHILLNIIQNSKEAFRDNKINSNSIKMIKIIGRTQDDMTYIDIIDNAGGISEENLPYIFHENYTTKEKEKGTGLGLYLSKVIIEDHMNGSIEVTNIGEGTMFRIIL
;
A
#
# COMPACT_ATOMS: atom_id res chain seq x y z
N MET A 1 8.18 -42.59 -22.76
CA MET A 1 8.91 -41.96 -21.63
C MET A 1 8.83 -42.86 -20.41
N HIS A 2 9.96 -43.23 -19.82
CA HIS A 2 10.02 -44.09 -18.62
C HIS A 2 10.88 -43.43 -17.54
N SER A 3 10.44 -43.54 -16.28
CA SER A 3 11.27 -43.26 -15.11
C SER A 3 11.52 -44.55 -14.33
N PHE A 4 12.77 -44.75 -13.92
CA PHE A 4 13.20 -45.90 -13.11
C PHE A 4 13.61 -45.50 -11.68
N GLY A 5 13.28 -44.29 -11.23
CA GLY A 5 13.63 -43.80 -9.89
C GLY A 5 15.06 -43.25 -9.78
N ASN A 6 15.64 -43.30 -8.57
CA ASN A 6 16.91 -42.64 -8.20
C ASN A 6 18.09 -43.60 -7.92
N THR A 7 18.01 -44.87 -8.30
CA THR A 7 19.11 -45.84 -8.06
C THR A 7 20.26 -45.62 -9.05
N PRO A 8 21.53 -45.45 -8.66
CA PRO A 8 22.64 -45.03 -9.54
C PRO A 8 23.09 -46.05 -10.61
N ASP A 9 22.23 -46.98 -11.00
CA ASP A 9 22.57 -48.06 -11.92
C ASP A 9 22.64 -47.55 -13.37
N THR A 10 23.68 -47.97 -14.08
CA THR A 10 23.80 -47.71 -15.51
C THR A 10 22.68 -48.40 -16.26
N VAL A 11 21.94 -47.65 -17.07
CA VAL A 11 20.86 -48.19 -17.89
C VAL A 11 21.37 -48.48 -19.29
N TRP A 12 21.04 -49.68 -19.80
CA TRP A 12 21.29 -50.07 -21.18
C TRP A 12 19.97 -50.13 -21.94
N LEU A 13 19.88 -49.36 -23.02
CA LEU A 13 18.76 -49.39 -23.95
C LEU A 13 19.21 -50.05 -25.24
N LYS A 14 18.42 -51.00 -25.75
CA LYS A 14 18.63 -51.65 -27.05
C LYS A 14 17.51 -51.25 -27.99
N LEU A 15 17.86 -50.74 -29.16
CA LEU A 15 16.94 -50.46 -30.25
C LEU A 15 17.35 -51.28 -31.46
N ASP A 16 16.44 -52.14 -31.94
CA ASP A 16 16.59 -52.82 -33.22
C ASP A 16 15.78 -52.06 -34.27
N ILE A 17 16.46 -51.50 -35.28
CA ILE A 17 15.83 -50.68 -36.31
C ILE A 17 16.09 -51.31 -37.67
N LYS A 18 15.02 -51.55 -38.41
CA LYS A 18 15.06 -52.12 -39.76
C LYS A 18 14.47 -51.14 -40.77
N ASN A 19 15.23 -50.86 -41.83
CA ASN A 19 14.68 -50.19 -43.00
C ASN A 19 13.92 -51.21 -43.85
N VAL A 20 12.60 -51.05 -43.96
CA VAL A 20 11.75 -51.93 -44.77
C VAL A 20 11.55 -51.40 -46.19
N THR A 21 12.14 -50.26 -46.52
CA THR A 21 12.02 -49.62 -47.84
C THR A 21 13.23 -49.90 -48.72
N ASP A 22 13.00 -49.82 -50.03
CA ASP A 22 14.02 -50.00 -51.07
C ASP A 22 14.76 -48.69 -51.37
N ILE A 23 14.79 -47.76 -50.41
CA ILE A 23 15.52 -46.51 -50.51
C ILE A 23 16.30 -46.34 -49.20
N GLN A 24 17.54 -45.84 -49.30
CA GLN A 24 18.32 -45.45 -48.14
C GLN A 24 17.57 -44.36 -47.34
N LYS A 25 17.47 -44.53 -46.03
CA LYS A 25 16.86 -43.56 -45.12
C LYS A 25 17.86 -43.04 -44.11
N GLU A 26 17.75 -41.76 -43.81
CA GLU A 26 18.39 -41.15 -42.65
C GLU A 26 17.32 -40.93 -41.59
N ILE A 27 17.57 -41.43 -40.38
CA ILE A 27 16.69 -41.23 -39.24
C ILE A 27 17.46 -40.61 -38.10
N PHE A 28 16.75 -39.87 -37.25
CA PHE A 28 17.32 -39.15 -36.12
C PHE A 28 16.73 -39.70 -34.83
N VAL A 29 17.59 -40.24 -33.97
CA VAL A 29 17.22 -40.76 -32.66
C VAL A 29 17.47 -39.67 -31.63
N HIS A 30 16.41 -39.26 -30.95
CA HIS A 30 16.46 -38.22 -29.91
C HIS A 30 16.50 -38.84 -28.53
N ASN A 31 17.35 -38.31 -27.67
CA ASN A 31 17.13 -38.37 -26.23
C ASN A 31 16.85 -36.96 -25.70
N ASP A 32 15.58 -36.71 -25.41
CA ASP A 32 15.03 -35.43 -25.00
C ASP A 32 15.44 -34.98 -23.59
N PHE A 33 15.99 -35.92 -22.80
CA PHE A 33 16.38 -35.74 -21.40
C PHE A 33 17.86 -36.05 -21.19
N ALA A 34 18.65 -35.99 -22.28
CA ALA A 34 20.06 -36.27 -22.25
C ALA A 34 20.77 -35.44 -21.18
N TYR A 35 20.40 -34.16 -21.01
CA TYR A 35 20.95 -33.25 -20.00
C TYR A 35 20.85 -33.71 -18.52
N PHE A 36 20.04 -34.72 -18.19
CA PHE A 36 20.03 -35.35 -16.85
C PHE A 36 21.09 -36.45 -16.68
N SER A 37 21.78 -36.84 -17.75
CA SER A 37 22.75 -37.93 -17.77
C SER A 37 24.18 -37.40 -17.62
N LYS A 38 25.01 -38.11 -16.87
CA LYS A 38 26.44 -37.79 -16.76
C LYS A 38 27.19 -38.12 -18.05
N GLU A 39 26.89 -39.29 -18.60
CA GLU A 39 27.52 -39.81 -19.81
C GLU A 39 26.51 -40.65 -20.58
N ILE A 40 26.50 -40.51 -21.90
CA ILE A 40 25.76 -41.38 -22.81
C ILE A 40 26.74 -41.95 -23.82
N THR A 41 26.87 -43.27 -23.89
CA THR A 41 27.64 -43.95 -24.94
C THR A 41 26.70 -44.69 -25.88
N ILE A 42 26.86 -44.46 -27.18
CA ILE A 42 26.07 -45.08 -28.24
C ILE A 42 26.98 -46.02 -29.03
N TYR A 43 26.56 -47.28 -29.15
CA TYR A 43 27.22 -48.30 -29.95
C TYR A 43 26.31 -48.71 -31.12
N GLU A 44 26.79 -48.56 -32.34
CA GLU A 44 26.06 -48.95 -33.56
C GLU A 44 26.57 -50.31 -34.07
N TYR A 45 25.65 -51.26 -34.26
CA TYR A 45 25.96 -52.59 -34.78
C TYR A 45 25.20 -52.88 -36.08
N LYS A 46 25.85 -53.59 -37.01
CA LYS A 46 25.24 -54.25 -38.19
C LYS A 46 25.77 -55.67 -38.27
N ASP A 47 24.88 -56.64 -38.44
CA ASP A 47 25.22 -58.06 -38.50
C ASP A 47 26.14 -58.53 -37.35
N LYS A 48 25.86 -58.05 -36.12
CA LYS A 48 26.63 -58.30 -34.89
C LYS A 48 28.07 -57.77 -34.89
N LYS A 49 28.47 -56.94 -35.86
CA LYS A 49 29.74 -56.20 -35.86
C LYS A 49 29.50 -54.75 -35.46
N LEU A 50 30.35 -54.24 -34.56
CA LEU A 50 30.39 -52.83 -34.18
C LEU A 50 30.87 -52.00 -35.38
N ILE A 51 30.08 -51.02 -35.80
CA ILE A 51 30.41 -50.11 -36.90
C ILE A 51 30.89 -48.77 -36.36
N ASP A 52 30.23 -48.25 -35.33
CA ASP A 52 30.48 -46.92 -34.79
C ASP A 52 30.30 -46.91 -33.27
N GLN A 53 31.04 -46.03 -32.60
CA GLN A 53 30.95 -45.81 -31.15
C GLN A 53 31.14 -44.32 -30.86
N ASN A 54 30.09 -43.70 -30.31
CA ASN A 54 30.12 -42.29 -29.91
C ASN A 54 29.88 -42.15 -28.41
N VAL A 55 30.77 -41.41 -27.75
CA VAL A 55 30.68 -41.09 -26.32
C VAL A 55 30.32 -39.62 -26.19
N TYR A 56 29.26 -39.35 -25.43
CA TYR A 56 28.76 -38.02 -25.10
C TYR A 56 28.93 -37.80 -23.59
N LYS A 57 29.94 -37.02 -23.23
CA LYS A 57 30.15 -36.57 -21.85
C LYS A 57 29.52 -35.21 -21.68
N ILE A 58 28.34 -35.18 -21.08
CA ILE A 58 27.48 -33.98 -21.07
C ILE A 58 28.05 -32.88 -20.16
N PHE A 59 28.90 -33.24 -19.20
CA PHE A 59 29.51 -32.32 -18.23
C PHE A 59 31.03 -32.14 -18.42
N ASP A 60 31.61 -32.59 -19.54
CA ASP A 60 33.03 -32.39 -19.85
C ASP A 60 33.18 -31.28 -20.90
N ASP A 61 33.73 -30.13 -20.50
CA ASP A 61 33.82 -28.93 -21.36
C ASP A 61 34.75 -29.10 -22.58
N LYS A 62 35.53 -30.19 -22.63
CA LYS A 62 36.63 -30.37 -23.59
C LYS A 62 36.28 -31.20 -24.84
N GLN A 63 35.04 -31.64 -25.03
CA GLN A 63 34.64 -32.45 -26.19
C GLN A 63 33.74 -31.70 -27.19
N ASP A 64 33.98 -31.92 -28.49
CA ASP A 64 33.17 -31.41 -29.62
C ASP A 64 31.78 -32.08 -29.73
N ASN A 65 31.52 -33.16 -28.98
CA ASN A 65 30.25 -33.90 -28.97
C ASN A 65 29.22 -33.26 -28.03
N LYS A 66 28.81 -32.03 -28.35
CA LYS A 66 27.81 -31.28 -27.57
C LYS A 66 26.38 -31.65 -27.96
N LEU A 67 25.47 -31.62 -26.99
CA LEU A 67 24.04 -31.76 -27.21
C LEU A 67 23.54 -30.66 -28.16
N THR A 68 22.47 -30.93 -28.91
CA THR A 68 21.75 -29.88 -29.64
C THR A 68 20.82 -29.18 -28.66
N GLY A 69 21.36 -28.17 -27.96
CA GLY A 69 20.70 -27.57 -26.80
C GLY A 69 20.65 -28.56 -25.63
N SER A 70 19.45 -28.98 -25.23
CA SER A 70 19.26 -30.00 -24.19
C SER A 70 19.06 -31.43 -24.73
N VAL A 71 18.96 -31.60 -26.05
CA VAL A 71 18.60 -32.87 -26.69
C VAL A 71 19.85 -33.54 -27.29
N LEU A 72 20.00 -34.84 -27.05
CA LEU A 72 20.97 -35.64 -27.81
C LEU A 72 20.32 -36.07 -29.11
N VAL A 73 21.00 -35.82 -30.22
CA VAL A 73 20.56 -36.18 -31.58
C VAL A 73 21.58 -37.12 -32.17
N TYR A 74 21.20 -38.38 -32.40
CA TYR A 74 22.03 -39.35 -33.09
C TYR A 74 21.49 -39.63 -34.49
N LYS A 75 22.30 -39.35 -35.52
CA LYS A 75 21.95 -39.58 -36.92
C LYS A 75 22.31 -41.01 -37.32
N LEU A 76 21.31 -41.81 -37.68
CA LEU A 76 21.50 -43.18 -38.18
C LEU A 76 21.22 -43.25 -39.68
N LYS A 77 22.21 -43.69 -40.46
CA LYS A 77 22.04 -43.99 -41.88
C LYS A 77 21.65 -45.47 -42.05
N LEU A 78 20.49 -45.74 -42.65
CA LEU A 78 20.00 -47.08 -42.91
C LEU A 78 19.95 -47.35 -44.42
N GLU A 79 20.78 -48.30 -44.86
CA GLU A 79 20.75 -48.82 -46.23
C GLU A 79 19.44 -49.57 -46.53
N GLU A 80 19.19 -49.83 -47.81
CA GLU A 80 18.01 -50.55 -48.30
C GLU A 80 17.91 -51.94 -47.66
N GLN A 81 16.74 -52.28 -47.12
CA GLN A 81 16.46 -53.57 -46.46
C GLN A 81 17.42 -53.95 -45.30
N ALA A 82 18.27 -53.02 -44.83
CA ALA A 82 19.25 -53.27 -43.79
C ALA A 82 18.65 -53.15 -42.38
N SER A 83 19.20 -53.94 -41.47
CA SER A 83 18.91 -53.85 -40.03
C SER A 83 20.14 -53.38 -39.28
N LYS A 84 19.96 -52.44 -38.36
CA LYS A 84 21.00 -51.99 -37.42
C LYS A 84 20.48 -52.08 -36.00
N THR A 85 21.38 -52.37 -35.07
CA THR A 85 21.09 -52.39 -33.64
C THR A 85 21.87 -51.28 -32.96
N LEU A 86 21.19 -50.43 -32.21
CA LEU A 86 21.79 -49.41 -31.37
C LEU A 86 21.74 -49.85 -29.91
N TYR A 87 22.89 -49.85 -29.25
CA TYR A 87 22.97 -49.97 -27.79
C TYR A 87 23.34 -48.60 -27.20
N MET A 88 22.51 -48.08 -26.31
CA MET A 88 22.79 -46.87 -25.56
C MET A 88 23.05 -47.21 -24.10
N LYS A 89 24.27 -46.96 -23.66
CA LYS A 89 24.67 -46.99 -22.25
C LYS A 89 24.48 -45.59 -21.68
N ILE A 90 23.58 -45.44 -20.73
CA ILE A 90 23.30 -44.16 -20.08
C ILE A 90 23.73 -44.24 -18.62
N VAL A 91 24.66 -43.36 -18.26
CA VAL A 91 25.09 -43.15 -16.88
C VAL A 91 24.31 -41.93 -16.36
N PRO A 92 23.31 -42.13 -15.50
CA PRO A 92 22.48 -41.06 -14.98
C PRO A 92 23.28 -40.17 -14.01
N ASN A 93 22.89 -38.92 -13.88
CA ASN A 93 23.49 -38.02 -12.89
C ASN A 93 22.60 -37.88 -11.65
N VAL A 94 21.30 -37.64 -11.85
CA VAL A 94 20.34 -37.40 -10.76
C VAL A 94 19.09 -38.27 -10.89
N THR A 95 18.44 -38.26 -12.06
CA THR A 95 17.18 -38.96 -12.28
C THR A 95 17.21 -39.80 -13.55
N HIS A 96 16.48 -40.90 -13.55
CA HIS A 96 16.41 -41.87 -14.65
C HIS A 96 15.29 -41.52 -15.62
N ILE A 97 15.38 -40.37 -16.28
CA ILE A 97 14.34 -39.95 -17.22
C ILE A 97 14.81 -40.24 -18.63
N TYR A 98 14.11 -41.15 -19.30
CA TYR A 98 14.43 -41.53 -20.67
C TYR A 98 13.23 -41.34 -21.58
N ASN A 99 13.43 -40.56 -22.64
CA ASN A 99 12.48 -40.47 -23.73
C ASN A 99 13.22 -40.56 -25.06
N LEU A 100 13.02 -41.68 -25.77
CA LEU A 100 13.61 -41.94 -27.05
C LEU A 100 12.57 -41.75 -28.14
N ASN A 101 12.76 -40.74 -28.98
CA ASN A 101 11.91 -40.48 -30.13
C ASN A 101 12.71 -40.68 -31.41
N ILE A 102 12.08 -41.23 -32.44
CA ILE A 102 12.70 -41.44 -33.76
C ILE A 102 11.98 -40.54 -34.76
N TYR A 103 12.75 -39.73 -35.47
CA TYR A 103 12.25 -38.76 -36.43
C TYR A 103 12.86 -38.98 -37.82
N ASP A 104 12.13 -38.54 -38.84
CA ASP A 104 12.70 -38.32 -40.17
C ASP A 104 13.37 -36.93 -40.24
N ASP A 105 14.01 -36.63 -41.37
CA ASP A 105 14.81 -35.41 -41.55
C ASP A 105 14.01 -34.11 -41.29
N LYS A 106 12.74 -34.05 -41.72
CA LYS A 106 11.92 -32.83 -41.56
C LYS A 106 11.33 -32.72 -40.15
N THR A 107 10.76 -33.82 -39.65
CA THR A 107 10.10 -33.84 -38.33
C THR A 107 11.10 -33.68 -37.19
N HIS A 108 12.34 -34.09 -37.39
CA HIS A 108 13.44 -33.87 -36.46
C HIS A 108 13.64 -32.37 -36.16
N LEU A 109 13.77 -31.56 -37.21
CA LEU A 109 13.99 -30.12 -37.09
C LEU A 109 12.79 -29.43 -36.43
N GLU A 110 11.56 -29.80 -36.82
CA GLU A 110 10.34 -29.30 -36.19
C GLU A 110 10.28 -29.64 -34.69
N ALA A 111 10.67 -30.85 -34.31
CA ALA A 111 10.74 -31.28 -32.91
C ALA A 111 11.79 -30.51 -32.10
N LEU A 112 12.94 -30.18 -32.70
CA LEU A 112 13.97 -29.35 -32.06
C LEU A 112 13.51 -27.89 -31.88
N ILE A 113 12.89 -27.29 -32.90
CA ILE A 113 12.41 -25.90 -32.83
C ILE A 113 11.30 -25.75 -31.80
N ASN A 114 10.38 -26.72 -31.74
CA ASN A 114 9.28 -26.69 -30.78
C ASN A 114 9.69 -27.14 -29.36
N LYS A 115 10.95 -27.59 -29.18
CA LYS A 115 11.46 -28.04 -27.89
C LYS A 115 11.45 -26.87 -26.91
N GLY A 116 10.83 -27.10 -25.75
CA GLY A 116 10.82 -26.11 -24.68
C GLY A 116 9.85 -24.94 -24.86
N LEU A 117 8.96 -24.94 -25.86
CA LEU A 117 7.95 -23.87 -26.02
C LEU A 117 7.13 -23.64 -24.74
N ILE A 118 6.60 -24.72 -24.15
CA ILE A 118 5.81 -24.66 -22.90
C ILE A 118 6.70 -24.20 -21.74
N SER A 119 7.87 -24.82 -21.60
CA SER A 119 8.85 -24.52 -20.54
C SER A 119 9.28 -23.06 -20.55
N ASN A 120 9.63 -22.53 -21.72
CA ASN A 120 10.06 -21.15 -21.93
C ASN A 120 8.90 -20.18 -21.68
N SER A 121 7.67 -20.53 -22.07
CA SER A 121 6.48 -19.71 -21.78
C SER A 121 6.25 -19.55 -20.27
N ILE A 122 6.37 -20.63 -19.50
CA ILE A 122 6.26 -20.61 -18.03
C ILE A 122 7.33 -19.69 -17.44
N ILE A 123 8.59 -19.87 -17.84
CA ILE A 123 9.72 -19.07 -17.34
C ILE A 123 9.54 -17.57 -17.67
N ILE A 124 9.11 -17.25 -18.89
CA ILE A 124 8.88 -15.86 -19.32
C ILE A 124 7.75 -15.22 -18.50
N ILE A 125 6.66 -15.94 -18.24
CA ILE A 125 5.56 -15.43 -17.41
C ILE A 125 6.05 -15.11 -15.99
N LEU A 126 6.80 -16.02 -15.37
CA LEU A 126 7.33 -15.82 -14.01
C LEU A 126 8.33 -14.66 -13.95
N LEU A 127 9.25 -14.55 -14.91
CA LEU A 127 10.18 -13.43 -15.01
C LEU A 127 9.47 -12.10 -15.27
N SER A 128 8.44 -12.09 -16.13
CA SER A 128 7.63 -10.90 -16.40
C SER A 128 6.94 -10.41 -15.12
N LEU A 129 6.37 -11.33 -14.33
CA LEU A 129 5.80 -11.01 -13.01
C LEU A 129 6.87 -10.51 -12.04
N ALA A 130 8.07 -11.10 -12.03
CA ALA A 130 9.16 -10.64 -11.19
C ALA A 130 9.59 -9.21 -11.52
N PHE A 131 9.79 -8.90 -12.80
CA PHE A 131 10.15 -7.55 -13.27
C PHE A 131 9.03 -6.54 -13.03
N TYR A 132 7.78 -6.93 -13.24
CA TYR A 132 6.62 -6.10 -12.90
C TYR A 132 6.64 -5.71 -11.42
N ASN A 133 6.89 -6.66 -10.52
CA ASN A 133 6.98 -6.39 -9.08
C ASN A 133 8.19 -5.52 -8.70
N ILE A 134 9.34 -5.66 -9.41
CA ILE A 134 10.50 -4.76 -9.25
C ILE A 134 10.13 -3.34 -9.69
N PHE A 135 9.44 -3.19 -10.83
CA PHE A 135 9.00 -1.89 -11.29
C PHE A 135 8.04 -1.25 -10.29
N LEU A 136 7.04 -2.02 -9.82
CA LEU A 136 6.09 -1.60 -8.80
C LEU A 136 6.78 -1.16 -7.50
N TYR A 137 7.91 -1.78 -7.13
CA TYR A 137 8.70 -1.36 -5.98
C TYR A 137 9.19 0.09 -6.06
N PHE A 138 9.55 0.60 -7.25
CA PHE A 138 10.00 2.00 -7.37
C PHE A 138 8.91 3.01 -7.00
N PHE A 139 7.64 2.65 -7.19
CA PHE A 139 6.48 3.48 -6.85
C PHE A 139 6.01 3.27 -5.41
N VAL A 140 5.87 2.01 -4.97
CA VAL A 140 5.25 1.68 -3.68
C VAL A 140 6.28 1.63 -2.54
N ARG A 141 7.56 1.39 -2.85
CA ARG A 141 8.69 1.33 -1.90
C ARG A 141 8.53 0.30 -0.76
N LYS A 142 7.86 -0.82 -1.05
CA LYS A 142 7.58 -1.91 -0.11
C LYS A 142 8.52 -3.10 -0.29
N LYS A 143 9.18 -3.55 0.78
CA LYS A 143 10.25 -4.57 0.72
C LYS A 143 9.74 -5.95 0.28
N GLU A 144 8.48 -6.27 0.58
CA GLU A 144 7.81 -7.50 0.15
C GLU A 144 7.86 -7.70 -1.36
N LEU A 145 7.78 -6.62 -2.15
CA LEU A 145 7.86 -6.69 -3.62
C LEU A 145 9.23 -7.20 -4.08
N ILE A 146 10.32 -6.74 -3.46
CA ILE A 146 11.68 -7.18 -3.79
C ILE A 146 11.86 -8.66 -3.42
N PHE A 147 11.48 -9.06 -2.21
CA PHE A 147 11.61 -10.46 -1.78
C PHE A 147 10.80 -11.39 -2.68
N TYR A 148 9.62 -10.95 -3.10
CA TYR A 148 8.78 -11.72 -4.01
C TYR A 148 9.38 -11.83 -5.42
N SER A 149 9.93 -10.74 -5.97
CA SER A 149 10.64 -10.79 -7.25
C SER A 149 11.85 -11.71 -7.21
N LEU A 150 12.63 -11.66 -6.14
CA LEU A 150 13.79 -12.55 -5.96
C LEU A 150 13.35 -14.01 -5.84
N TYR A 151 12.27 -14.30 -5.14
CA TYR A 151 11.65 -15.63 -5.11
C TYR A 151 11.32 -16.13 -6.53
N LEU A 152 10.60 -15.33 -7.32
CA LEU A 152 10.21 -15.71 -8.68
C LEU A 152 11.39 -15.89 -9.63
N ILE A 153 12.42 -15.04 -9.54
CA ILE A 153 13.64 -15.15 -10.35
C ILE A 153 14.36 -16.46 -10.05
N ASN A 154 14.61 -16.77 -8.77
CA ASN A 154 15.30 -17.99 -8.38
C ASN A 154 14.49 -19.24 -8.74
N ALA A 155 13.16 -19.20 -8.60
CA ALA A 155 12.30 -20.29 -9.00
C ALA A 155 12.31 -20.51 -10.53
N SER A 156 12.35 -19.41 -11.30
CA SER A 156 12.47 -19.46 -12.76
C SER A 156 13.81 -20.06 -13.21
N ILE A 157 14.91 -19.74 -12.52
CA ILE A 157 16.22 -20.33 -12.79
C ILE A 157 16.20 -21.85 -12.50
N GLY A 158 15.65 -22.26 -11.36
CA GLY A 158 15.49 -23.68 -11.00
C GLY A 158 14.64 -24.46 -12.01
N LEU A 159 13.51 -23.91 -12.46
CA LEU A 159 12.67 -24.51 -13.51
C LEU A 159 13.39 -24.55 -14.86
N SER A 160 14.16 -23.52 -15.21
CA SER A 160 14.96 -23.49 -16.44
C SER A 160 16.00 -24.61 -16.48
N TYR A 161 16.64 -24.91 -15.34
CA TYR A 161 17.51 -26.08 -15.21
C TYR A 161 16.72 -27.38 -15.38
N MET A 162 15.62 -27.53 -14.64
CA MET A 162 14.79 -28.75 -14.67
C MET A 162 14.24 -29.07 -16.07
N TYR A 163 13.84 -28.05 -16.83
CA TYR A 163 13.32 -28.19 -18.20
C TYR A 163 14.40 -28.25 -19.28
N GLY A 164 15.66 -28.09 -18.90
CA GLY A 164 16.79 -28.06 -19.83
C GLY A 164 16.84 -26.78 -20.69
N SER A 165 16.04 -25.76 -20.36
CA SER A 165 16.01 -24.47 -21.07
C SER A 165 17.34 -23.72 -20.98
N ILE A 166 18.10 -23.90 -19.89
CA ILE A 166 19.45 -23.30 -19.75
C ILE A 166 20.39 -23.80 -20.85
N PHE A 167 20.42 -25.12 -21.09
CA PHE A 167 21.27 -25.72 -22.11
C PHE A 167 20.82 -25.30 -23.52
N HIS A 168 19.51 -25.30 -23.77
CA HIS A 168 18.95 -24.99 -25.08
C HIS A 168 19.07 -23.52 -25.47
N ASN A 169 18.79 -22.59 -24.54
CA ASN A 169 18.72 -21.16 -24.84
C ASN A 169 20.05 -20.43 -24.57
N LEU A 170 20.77 -20.81 -23.53
CA LEU A 170 21.99 -20.11 -23.10
C LEU A 170 23.28 -20.83 -23.52
N GLY A 171 23.18 -22.09 -23.94
CA GLY A 171 24.35 -22.88 -24.34
C GLY A 171 25.35 -23.11 -23.20
N VAL A 172 24.89 -23.05 -21.95
CA VAL A 172 25.71 -23.29 -20.76
C VAL A 172 25.72 -24.78 -20.45
N TYR A 173 26.92 -25.35 -20.35
CA TYR A 173 27.19 -26.76 -20.07
C TYR A 173 28.23 -26.87 -18.94
N GLY A 174 28.54 -28.10 -18.51
CA GLY A 174 29.62 -28.31 -17.53
C GLY A 174 29.26 -27.90 -16.09
N GLU A 175 30.29 -27.58 -15.30
CA GLU A 175 30.14 -27.29 -13.87
C GLU A 175 29.36 -26.00 -13.58
N GLU A 176 29.39 -25.03 -14.50
CA GLU A 176 28.69 -23.74 -14.37
C GLU A 176 27.18 -23.92 -14.14
N VAL A 177 26.60 -24.96 -14.74
CA VAL A 177 25.17 -25.26 -14.60
C VAL A 177 24.80 -25.60 -13.15
N TYR A 178 25.67 -26.29 -12.41
CA TYR A 178 25.40 -26.62 -11.01
C TYR A 178 25.46 -25.39 -10.11
N TRP A 179 26.41 -24.48 -10.36
CA TRP A 179 26.47 -23.20 -9.66
C TRP A 179 25.22 -22.36 -9.88
N ILE A 180 24.68 -22.36 -11.10
CA ILE A 180 23.40 -21.71 -11.40
C ILE A 180 22.27 -22.43 -10.66
N ASN A 181 22.26 -23.75 -10.59
CA ASN A 181 21.22 -24.52 -9.91
C ASN A 181 21.21 -24.34 -8.38
N ILE A 182 22.34 -24.06 -7.73
CA ILE A 182 22.37 -23.73 -6.28
C ILE A 182 21.41 -22.59 -5.96
N THR A 183 21.20 -21.64 -6.88
CA THR A 183 20.24 -20.53 -6.67
C THR A 183 18.81 -21.02 -6.38
N ALA A 184 18.44 -22.24 -6.78
CA ALA A 184 17.17 -22.86 -6.45
C ALA A 184 16.95 -22.96 -4.93
N ILE A 185 18.01 -23.07 -4.12
CA ILE A 185 17.88 -23.11 -2.67
C ILE A 185 17.36 -21.79 -2.07
N LEU A 186 17.69 -20.67 -2.74
CA LEU A 186 17.29 -19.35 -2.30
C LEU A 186 15.79 -19.13 -2.47
N VAL A 187 15.10 -19.97 -3.24
CA VAL A 187 13.64 -19.95 -3.39
C VAL A 187 12.95 -20.03 -2.04
N SER A 188 13.30 -21.02 -1.20
CA SER A 188 12.71 -21.18 0.14
C SER A 188 13.05 -20.01 1.06
N ALA A 189 14.26 -19.46 0.97
CA ALA A 189 14.69 -18.32 1.78
C ALA A 189 13.94 -17.02 1.41
N PHE A 190 13.84 -16.71 0.12
CA PHE A 190 13.12 -15.52 -0.36
C PHE A 190 11.62 -15.63 -0.14
N LEU A 191 11.04 -16.82 -0.28
CA LEU A 191 9.65 -17.05 0.07
C LEU A 191 9.40 -16.81 1.57
N ALA A 192 10.27 -17.32 2.45
CA ALA A 192 10.17 -17.07 3.88
C ALA A 192 10.30 -15.57 4.23
N LEU A 193 11.21 -14.84 3.56
CA LEU A 193 11.36 -13.39 3.70
C LEU A 193 10.11 -12.63 3.22
N PHE A 194 9.53 -13.04 2.09
CA PHE A 194 8.29 -12.48 1.56
C PHE A 194 7.14 -12.64 2.57
N VAL A 195 6.90 -13.87 3.05
CA VAL A 195 5.86 -14.17 4.05
C VAL A 195 6.08 -13.34 5.32
N LYS A 196 7.32 -13.26 5.80
CA LYS A 196 7.68 -12.46 6.98
C LYS A 196 7.42 -10.96 6.78
N SER A 197 7.61 -10.44 5.57
CA SER A 197 7.38 -9.02 5.23
C SER A 197 5.90 -8.69 5.18
N ILE A 198 5.05 -9.58 4.64
CA ILE A 198 3.59 -9.39 4.58
C ILE A 198 2.96 -9.40 5.98
N PHE A 199 3.28 -10.40 6.80
CA PHE A 199 2.56 -10.65 8.05
C PHE A 199 3.25 -10.10 9.32
N ASN A 200 4.46 -9.54 9.20
CA ASN A 200 5.18 -8.83 10.26
C ASN A 200 5.16 -9.47 11.67
N PHE A 201 5.53 -10.75 11.76
CA PHE A 201 5.44 -11.55 12.99
C PHE A 201 6.31 -11.12 14.18
N LYS A 202 7.23 -10.15 14.02
CA LYS A 202 8.26 -9.84 15.03
C LYS A 202 7.66 -9.36 16.37
N LYS A 203 6.47 -8.76 16.34
CA LYS A 203 5.76 -8.27 17.54
C LYS A 203 4.64 -9.21 18.01
N GLU A 204 4.01 -9.96 17.11
CA GLU A 204 2.79 -10.71 17.41
C GLU A 204 3.01 -12.19 17.72
N ASN A 205 4.01 -12.86 17.10
CA ASN A 205 4.25 -14.28 17.33
C ASN A 205 5.73 -14.68 17.11
N LYS A 206 6.49 -14.78 18.22
CA LYS A 206 7.92 -15.13 18.21
C LYS A 206 8.20 -16.52 17.64
N LEU A 207 7.30 -17.50 17.81
CA LEU A 207 7.47 -18.85 17.29
C LEU A 207 7.49 -18.85 15.76
N LEU A 208 6.47 -18.24 15.13
CA LEU A 208 6.38 -18.16 13.66
C LEU A 208 7.56 -17.39 13.08
N HIS A 209 7.98 -16.31 13.75
CA HIS A 209 9.17 -15.56 13.36
C HIS A 209 10.43 -16.43 13.34
N ASN A 210 10.65 -17.24 14.38
CA ASN A 210 11.82 -18.10 14.49
C ASN A 210 11.79 -19.26 13.50
N LEU A 211 10.61 -19.84 13.24
CA LEU A 211 10.44 -20.89 12.23
C LEU A 211 10.71 -20.37 10.80
N LEU A 212 10.31 -19.14 10.47
CA LEU A 212 10.67 -18.56 9.17
C LEU A 212 12.17 -18.25 9.09
N ASN A 213 12.80 -17.83 10.20
CA ASN A 213 14.24 -17.61 10.23
C ASN A 213 15.05 -18.90 10.08
N SER A 214 14.57 -20.03 10.63
CA SER A 214 15.29 -21.30 10.48
C SER A 214 15.36 -21.74 9.01
N ILE A 215 14.32 -21.50 8.20
CA ILE A 215 14.38 -21.74 6.74
C ILE A 215 15.53 -20.95 6.12
N ILE A 216 15.64 -19.65 6.45
CA ILE A 216 16.67 -18.77 5.90
C ILE A 216 18.07 -19.23 6.34
N TYR A 217 18.26 -19.57 7.61
CA TYR A 217 19.55 -20.04 8.11
C TYR A 217 19.96 -21.38 7.50
N ILE A 218 19.02 -22.32 7.36
CA ILE A 218 19.29 -23.61 6.71
C ILE A 218 19.70 -23.39 5.25
N ALA A 219 19.00 -22.52 4.52
CA ALA A 219 19.37 -22.20 3.14
C ALA A 219 20.77 -21.57 3.04
N ILE A 220 21.12 -20.64 3.95
CA ILE A 220 22.46 -20.04 3.99
C ILE A 220 23.53 -21.11 4.30
N ILE A 221 23.27 -21.99 5.26
CA ILE A 221 24.20 -23.07 5.62
C ILE A 221 24.44 -23.97 4.41
N ASP A 222 23.40 -24.36 3.69
CA ASP A 222 23.54 -25.25 2.54
C ASP A 222 24.26 -24.56 1.35
N VAL A 223 24.06 -23.25 1.14
CA VAL A 223 24.93 -22.48 0.22
C VAL A 223 26.41 -22.52 0.65
N LEU A 224 26.69 -22.43 1.95
CA LEU A 224 28.06 -22.55 2.46
C LEU A 224 28.62 -23.96 2.28
N ILE A 225 27.79 -25.01 2.44
CA ILE A 225 28.18 -26.40 2.15
C ILE A 225 28.55 -26.54 0.67
N ALA A 226 27.76 -25.95 -0.23
CA ALA A 226 28.02 -25.98 -1.65
C ALA A 226 29.35 -25.31 -2.04
N ILE A 227 29.70 -24.19 -1.38
CA ILE A 227 30.92 -23.43 -1.64
C ILE A 227 32.17 -24.09 -1.04
N PHE A 228 32.08 -24.56 0.21
CA PHE A 228 33.26 -24.93 1.00
C PHE A 228 33.46 -26.43 1.20
N ILE A 229 32.44 -27.27 0.98
CA ILE A 229 32.49 -28.69 1.28
C ILE A 229 32.36 -29.52 0.00
N ASP A 230 31.15 -29.58 -0.55
CA ASP A 230 30.84 -30.40 -1.71
C ASP A 230 29.53 -29.94 -2.36
N LEU A 231 29.61 -29.67 -3.65
CA LEU A 231 28.49 -29.21 -4.46
C LEU A 231 27.43 -30.30 -4.64
N GLN A 232 27.86 -31.56 -4.79
CA GLN A 232 26.95 -32.70 -4.98
C GLN A 232 26.10 -32.94 -3.72
N LEU A 233 26.72 -32.87 -2.53
CA LEU A 233 26.03 -32.97 -1.26
C LEU A 233 24.97 -31.88 -1.10
N SER A 234 25.29 -30.63 -1.45
CA SER A 234 24.32 -29.53 -1.36
C SER A 234 23.09 -29.77 -2.23
N ILE A 235 23.26 -30.25 -3.47
CA ILE A 235 22.15 -30.58 -4.37
C ILE A 235 21.19 -31.61 -3.73
N HIS A 236 21.70 -32.57 -2.97
CA HIS A 236 20.86 -33.53 -2.23
C HIS A 236 20.13 -32.88 -1.04
N LEU A 237 20.76 -31.93 -0.35
CA LEU A 237 20.17 -31.21 0.77
C LEU A 237 19.03 -30.27 0.33
N VAL A 238 19.10 -29.69 -0.88
CA VAL A 238 18.06 -28.80 -1.44
C VAL A 238 16.66 -29.41 -1.34
N ALA A 239 16.49 -30.70 -1.63
CA ALA A 239 15.19 -31.37 -1.51
C ALA A 239 14.66 -31.40 -0.07
N ILE A 240 15.55 -31.59 0.91
CA ILE A 240 15.23 -31.59 2.34
C ILE A 240 14.84 -30.17 2.78
N VAL A 241 15.57 -29.14 2.33
CA VAL A 241 15.26 -27.73 2.60
C VAL A 241 13.90 -27.35 2.05
N PHE A 242 13.58 -27.77 0.81
CA PHE A 242 12.26 -27.55 0.22
C PHE A 242 11.17 -28.22 1.05
N PHE A 243 11.32 -29.50 1.39
CA PHE A 243 10.33 -30.22 2.21
C PHE A 243 10.09 -29.55 3.56
N TYR A 244 11.17 -29.18 4.26
CA TYR A 244 11.07 -28.44 5.52
C TYR A 244 10.34 -27.10 5.34
N SER A 245 10.65 -26.36 4.27
CA SER A 245 10.00 -25.08 3.99
C SER A 245 8.50 -25.23 3.69
N PHE A 246 8.08 -26.30 2.99
CA PHE A 246 6.66 -26.59 2.77
C PHE A 246 5.92 -26.79 4.09
N VAL A 247 6.46 -27.63 4.97
CA VAL A 247 5.86 -27.92 6.29
C VAL A 247 5.74 -26.65 7.13
N VAL A 248 6.83 -25.88 7.24
CA VAL A 248 6.85 -24.67 8.06
C VAL A 248 5.92 -23.60 7.53
N ILE A 249 5.94 -23.32 6.23
CA ILE A 249 5.11 -22.26 5.64
C ILE A 249 3.62 -22.64 5.68
N TYR A 250 3.30 -23.92 5.48
CA TYR A 250 1.91 -24.39 5.64
C TYR A 250 1.44 -24.28 7.10
N PHE A 251 2.32 -24.60 8.07
CA PHE A 251 2.03 -24.40 9.50
C PHE A 251 1.82 -22.92 9.86
N VAL A 252 2.61 -22.00 9.28
CA VAL A 252 2.40 -20.55 9.42
C VAL A 252 1.02 -20.16 8.88
N GLY A 253 0.66 -20.62 7.68
CA GLY A 253 -0.66 -20.37 7.09
C GLY A 253 -1.81 -20.91 7.95
N TYR A 254 -1.68 -22.12 8.49
CA TYR A 254 -2.67 -22.70 9.40
C TYR A 254 -2.82 -21.89 10.70
N THR A 255 -1.72 -21.38 11.25
CA THR A 255 -1.76 -20.53 12.45
C THR A 255 -2.46 -19.20 12.17
N LEU A 256 -2.16 -18.57 11.02
CA LEU A 256 -2.85 -17.37 10.55
C LEU A 256 -4.34 -17.59 10.33
N TYR A 257 -4.73 -18.80 9.92
CA TYR A 257 -6.13 -19.16 9.70
C TYR A 257 -6.89 -19.18 11.03
N LYS A 258 -6.28 -19.74 12.09
CA LYS A 258 -6.82 -19.66 13.45
C LYS A 258 -6.91 -18.24 14.01
N GLN A 259 -6.07 -17.33 13.51
CA GLN A 259 -6.07 -15.91 13.89
C GLN A 259 -7.03 -15.08 13.05
N GLU A 260 -7.80 -15.70 12.15
CA GLU A 260 -8.77 -15.04 11.25
C GLU A 260 -8.14 -13.90 10.43
N HIS A 261 -6.87 -14.05 10.07
CA HIS A 261 -6.16 -13.02 9.32
C HIS A 261 -6.78 -12.85 7.92
N PRO A 262 -7.11 -11.62 7.46
CA PRO A 262 -7.89 -11.40 6.23
C PRO A 262 -7.22 -11.92 4.95
N LEU A 263 -5.88 -11.98 4.93
CA LEU A 263 -5.11 -12.48 3.78
C LEU A 263 -4.98 -14.02 3.71
N VAL A 264 -5.37 -14.75 4.75
CA VAL A 264 -4.95 -16.14 4.91
C VAL A 264 -5.55 -17.09 3.88
N ASN A 265 -6.80 -16.87 3.46
CA ASN A 265 -7.47 -17.75 2.51
C ASN A 265 -6.76 -17.70 1.16
N ILE A 266 -6.44 -16.49 0.67
CA ILE A 266 -5.68 -16.32 -0.59
C ILE A 266 -4.30 -17.00 -0.46
N PHE A 267 -3.63 -16.79 0.66
CA PHE A 267 -2.31 -17.35 0.93
C PHE A 267 -2.31 -18.88 0.90
N LEU A 268 -3.17 -19.52 1.69
CA LEU A 268 -3.26 -20.97 1.79
C LEU A 268 -3.71 -21.61 0.49
N THR A 269 -4.67 -21.01 -0.22
CA THR A 269 -5.11 -21.52 -1.53
C THR A 269 -3.98 -21.51 -2.55
N ALA A 270 -3.27 -20.39 -2.68
CA ALA A 270 -2.13 -20.26 -3.59
C ALA A 270 -1.05 -21.30 -3.27
N TYR A 271 -0.68 -21.40 -2.00
CA TYR A 271 0.40 -22.29 -1.58
C TYR A 271 0.02 -23.77 -1.70
N THR A 272 -1.25 -24.11 -1.48
CA THR A 272 -1.74 -25.48 -1.69
C THR A 272 -1.69 -25.88 -3.16
N ILE A 273 -2.09 -24.99 -4.09
CA ILE A 273 -1.98 -25.24 -5.53
C ILE A 273 -0.52 -25.54 -5.90
N TYR A 274 0.42 -24.72 -5.40
CA TYR A 274 1.84 -24.92 -5.66
C TYR A 274 2.33 -26.28 -5.16
N ILE A 275 2.06 -26.62 -3.89
CA ILE A 275 2.45 -27.90 -3.27
C ILE A 275 1.91 -29.09 -4.07
N VAL A 276 0.64 -29.04 -4.51
CA VAL A 276 0.03 -30.12 -5.27
C VAL A 276 0.73 -30.31 -6.62
N GLY A 277 0.98 -29.23 -7.37
CA GLY A 277 1.70 -29.34 -8.65
C GLY A 277 3.14 -29.81 -8.48
N PHE A 278 3.82 -29.36 -7.43
CA PHE A 278 5.17 -29.81 -7.09
C PHE A 278 5.20 -31.31 -6.74
N ALA A 279 4.25 -31.76 -5.92
CA ALA A 279 4.08 -33.18 -5.58
C ALA A 279 3.82 -34.04 -6.84
N ILE A 280 2.99 -33.58 -7.79
CA ILE A 280 2.75 -34.29 -9.05
C ILE A 280 4.04 -34.46 -9.85
N THR A 281 4.86 -33.41 -9.97
CA THR A 281 6.16 -33.50 -10.67
C THR A 281 7.11 -34.46 -9.97
N ILE A 282 7.22 -34.41 -8.63
CA ILE A 282 8.06 -35.34 -7.86
C ILE A 282 7.60 -36.79 -8.02
N LEU A 283 6.30 -37.06 -7.91
CA LEU A 283 5.74 -38.40 -8.10
C LEU A 283 6.04 -38.94 -9.51
N SER A 284 6.02 -38.05 -10.50
CA SER A 284 6.34 -38.39 -11.88
C SER A 284 7.82 -38.74 -12.05
N PHE A 285 8.72 -37.97 -11.44
CA PHE A 285 10.16 -38.26 -11.44
C PHE A 285 10.50 -39.55 -10.73
N ASN A 286 9.77 -39.92 -9.68
CA ASN A 286 9.96 -41.20 -8.98
C ASN A 286 9.25 -42.38 -9.67
N GLY A 287 8.63 -42.17 -10.84
CA GLY A 287 7.98 -43.23 -11.61
C GLY A 287 6.63 -43.69 -11.05
N VAL A 288 6.09 -43.03 -10.03
CA VAL A 288 4.76 -43.33 -9.46
C VAL A 288 3.66 -42.95 -10.45
N THR A 289 3.83 -41.83 -11.15
CA THR A 289 2.94 -41.41 -12.24
C THR A 289 3.69 -41.34 -13.56
N PRO A 290 3.05 -41.67 -14.70
CA PRO A 290 3.70 -41.58 -16.01
C PRO A 290 4.22 -40.17 -16.28
N ILE A 291 5.45 -40.06 -16.81
CA ILE A 291 5.95 -38.76 -17.24
C ILE A 291 5.30 -38.41 -18.59
N SER A 292 4.54 -37.34 -18.56
CA SER A 292 3.82 -36.74 -19.67
C SER A 292 4.14 -35.25 -19.71
N THR A 293 3.77 -34.56 -20.78
CA THR A 293 3.90 -33.10 -20.87
C THR A 293 3.24 -32.40 -19.68
N TYR A 294 2.09 -32.89 -19.21
CA TYR A 294 1.36 -32.25 -18.09
C TYR A 294 2.01 -32.51 -16.73
N THR A 295 2.39 -33.76 -16.43
CA THR A 295 3.00 -34.13 -15.14
C THR A 295 4.40 -33.55 -14.99
N PHE A 296 5.16 -33.46 -16.08
CA PHE A 296 6.48 -32.82 -16.12
C PHE A 296 6.40 -31.31 -15.84
N HIS A 297 5.40 -30.62 -16.42
CA HIS A 297 5.22 -29.17 -16.26
C HIS A 297 4.33 -28.77 -15.07
N ALA A 298 3.81 -29.73 -14.28
CA ALA A 298 2.83 -29.48 -13.23
C ALA A 298 3.32 -28.46 -12.17
N SER A 299 4.57 -28.58 -11.72
CA SER A 299 5.22 -27.65 -10.79
C SER A 299 5.35 -26.22 -11.35
N GLY A 300 5.69 -26.07 -12.63
CA GLY A 300 5.80 -24.76 -13.28
C GLY A 300 4.43 -24.09 -13.46
N ILE A 301 3.43 -24.86 -13.89
CA ILE A 301 2.05 -24.38 -14.05
C ILE A 301 1.46 -23.98 -12.69
N SER A 302 1.64 -24.80 -11.66
CA SER A 302 1.13 -24.48 -10.32
C SER A 302 1.82 -23.27 -9.71
N LEU A 303 3.12 -23.09 -9.96
CA LEU A 303 3.86 -21.90 -9.54
C LEU A 303 3.36 -20.63 -10.24
N VAL A 304 3.03 -20.69 -11.54
CA VAL A 304 2.41 -19.55 -12.24
C VAL A 304 1.07 -19.18 -11.61
N LEU A 305 0.22 -20.17 -11.32
CA LEU A 305 -1.08 -19.94 -10.66
C LEU A 305 -0.91 -19.35 -9.25
N GLU A 306 0.02 -19.89 -8.46
CA GLU A 306 0.41 -19.31 -7.17
C GLU A 306 0.88 -17.87 -7.36
N ALA A 307 1.71 -17.60 -8.36
CA ALA A 307 2.28 -16.28 -8.56
C ALA A 307 1.22 -15.22 -8.89
N LEU A 308 0.19 -15.59 -9.66
CA LEU A 308 -0.96 -14.74 -9.91
C LEU A 308 -1.76 -14.46 -8.63
N LEU A 309 -1.98 -15.48 -7.80
CA LEU A 309 -2.69 -15.33 -6.54
C LEU A 309 -1.89 -14.52 -5.50
N PHE A 310 -0.57 -14.68 -5.44
CA PHE A 310 0.30 -13.85 -4.60
C PHE A 310 0.42 -12.42 -5.10
N SER A 311 0.39 -12.19 -6.41
CA SER A 311 0.28 -10.83 -6.96
C SER A 311 -1.03 -10.16 -6.51
N TYR A 312 -2.14 -10.90 -6.52
CA TYR A 312 -3.41 -10.44 -5.96
C TYR A 312 -3.36 -10.24 -4.44
N LEU A 313 -2.70 -11.13 -3.70
CA LEU A 313 -2.48 -11.02 -2.26
C LEU A 313 -1.72 -9.73 -1.91
N ILE A 314 -0.67 -9.40 -2.66
CA ILE A 314 0.09 -8.16 -2.48
C ILE A 314 -0.79 -6.95 -2.73
N TYR A 315 -1.57 -6.94 -3.81
CA TYR A 315 -2.53 -5.87 -4.09
C TYR A 315 -3.51 -5.68 -2.92
N TYR A 316 -4.14 -6.77 -2.46
CA TYR A 316 -5.10 -6.70 -1.37
C TYR A 316 -4.46 -6.29 -0.03
N HIS A 317 -3.22 -6.72 0.23
CA HIS A 317 -2.44 -6.27 1.38
C HIS A 317 -2.18 -4.76 1.33
N ILE A 318 -1.75 -4.22 0.19
CA ILE A 318 -1.53 -2.78 0.01
C ILE A 318 -2.85 -2.02 0.24
N LYS A 319 -3.96 -2.50 -0.32
CA LYS A 319 -5.28 -1.89 -0.14
C LYS A 319 -5.73 -1.88 1.33
N LEU A 320 -5.49 -2.98 2.05
CA LEU A 320 -5.79 -3.09 3.48
C LEU A 320 -4.98 -2.08 4.31
N LEU A 321 -3.69 -1.90 3.97
CA LEU A 321 -2.83 -0.92 4.64
C LEU A 321 -3.28 0.52 4.36
N GLU A 322 -3.68 0.83 3.14
CA GLU A 322 -4.22 2.13 2.76
C GLU A 322 -5.50 2.46 3.54
N ASN A 323 -6.44 1.52 3.62
CA ASN A 323 -7.69 1.70 4.38
C ASN A 323 -7.41 1.94 5.88
N ARG A 324 -6.50 1.15 6.48
CA ARG A 324 -6.09 1.35 7.89
C ARG A 324 -5.45 2.71 8.11
N PHE A 325 -4.67 3.20 7.15
CA PHE A 325 -4.04 4.51 7.22
C PHE A 325 -5.10 5.63 7.19
N LEU A 326 -6.09 5.54 6.31
CA LEU A 326 -7.20 6.48 6.24
C LEU A 326 -8.05 6.47 7.53
N GLU A 327 -8.36 5.30 8.08
CA GLU A 327 -9.05 5.18 9.37
C GLU A 327 -8.26 5.85 10.51
N GLN A 328 -6.94 5.63 10.57
CA GLN A 328 -6.07 6.26 11.57
C GLN A 328 -6.03 7.79 11.43
N GLN A 329 -6.02 8.31 10.20
CA GLN A 329 -6.13 9.76 9.97
C GLN A 329 -7.47 10.32 10.48
N ASN A 330 -8.58 9.65 10.18
CA ASN A 330 -9.90 10.07 10.67
C ASN A 330 -9.97 10.06 12.20
N ILE A 331 -9.41 9.03 12.85
CA ILE A 331 -9.32 8.96 14.32
C ILE A 331 -8.47 10.12 14.86
N LEU A 332 -7.37 10.47 14.20
CA LEU A 332 -6.52 11.58 14.61
C LEU A 332 -7.25 12.93 14.48
N ILE A 333 -7.96 13.16 13.39
CA ILE A 333 -8.80 14.35 13.18
C ILE A 333 -9.85 14.44 14.30
N LEU A 334 -10.57 13.35 14.59
CA LEU A 334 -11.55 13.31 15.68
C LEU A 334 -10.91 13.57 17.06
N LYS A 335 -9.69 13.08 17.29
CA LYS A 335 -8.94 13.36 18.53
C LYS A 335 -8.57 14.83 18.64
N ASN A 336 -8.09 15.45 17.56
CA ASN A 336 -7.77 16.88 17.54
C ASN A 336 -9.03 17.73 17.78
N GLN A 337 -10.15 17.40 17.13
CA GLN A 337 -11.44 18.06 17.38
C GLN A 337 -11.89 17.93 18.84
N LYS A 338 -11.74 16.74 19.45
CA LYS A 338 -12.04 16.53 20.87
C LYS A 338 -11.10 17.28 21.81
N ALA A 339 -9.82 17.44 21.45
CA ALA A 339 -8.87 18.22 22.24
C ALA A 339 -9.27 19.72 22.22
N GLN A 340 -9.54 20.27 21.02
CA GLN A 340 -10.06 21.63 20.85
C GLN A 340 -11.37 21.87 21.62
N MET A 341 -12.25 20.87 21.68
CA MET A 341 -13.46 20.92 22.50
C MET A 341 -13.15 21.08 24.00
N GLY A 342 -12.10 20.44 24.52
CA GLY A 342 -11.69 20.57 25.91
C GLY A 342 -11.31 22.02 26.25
N ASP A 343 -10.47 22.63 25.42
CA ASP A 343 -10.03 24.01 25.60
C ASP A 343 -11.20 24.99 25.47
N MET A 344 -12.14 24.73 24.55
CA MET A 344 -13.35 25.55 24.39
C MET A 344 -14.32 25.43 25.56
N ILE A 345 -14.48 24.23 26.15
CA ILE A 345 -15.32 24.03 27.35
C ILE A 345 -14.75 24.79 28.55
N GLU A 346 -13.42 24.83 28.71
CA GLU A 346 -12.77 25.61 29.75
C GLU A 346 -13.08 27.11 29.58
N VAL A 347 -12.94 27.61 28.36
CA VAL A 347 -13.31 28.99 27.99
C VAL A 347 -14.78 29.31 28.30
N ILE A 348 -15.71 28.44 27.91
CA ILE A 348 -17.15 28.64 28.15
C ILE A 348 -17.45 28.63 29.64
N THR A 349 -16.83 27.73 30.39
CA THR A 349 -16.97 27.66 31.84
C THR A 349 -16.56 28.99 32.49
N HIS A 350 -15.49 29.61 31.99
CA HIS A 350 -15.08 30.95 32.44
C HIS A 350 -16.10 32.02 32.05
N GLN A 351 -16.54 32.05 30.79
CA GLN A 351 -17.52 33.03 30.29
C GLN A 351 -18.89 32.92 30.97
N TRP A 352 -19.30 31.74 31.43
CA TRP A 352 -20.55 31.54 32.15
C TRP A 352 -20.51 31.97 33.61
N LYS A 353 -19.36 31.80 34.28
CA LYS A 353 -19.21 32.23 35.68
C LYS A 353 -19.47 33.73 35.83
N GLN A 354 -19.04 34.53 34.87
CA GLN A 354 -19.12 35.99 34.94
C GLN A 354 -20.56 36.58 34.98
N PRO A 355 -21.47 36.29 34.02
CA PRO A 355 -22.86 36.73 34.09
C PRO A 355 -23.58 36.11 35.28
N LEU A 356 -23.29 34.85 35.64
CA LEU A 356 -23.87 34.20 36.81
C LEU A 356 -23.47 34.90 38.12
N SER A 357 -22.21 35.27 38.29
CA SER A 357 -21.73 36.06 39.42
C SER A 357 -22.37 37.45 39.47
N THR A 358 -22.62 38.06 38.30
CA THR A 358 -23.29 39.37 38.19
C THR A 358 -24.75 39.26 38.66
N ILE A 359 -25.48 38.25 38.19
CA ILE A 359 -26.85 37.95 38.65
C ILE A 359 -26.86 37.69 40.17
N GLY A 360 -25.93 36.87 40.67
CA GLY A 360 -25.81 36.60 42.10
C GLY A 360 -25.55 37.87 42.93
N SER A 361 -24.71 38.77 42.43
CA SER A 361 -24.41 40.06 43.07
C SER A 361 -25.64 40.99 43.08
N ILE A 362 -26.39 41.05 41.98
CA ILE A 362 -27.64 41.81 41.89
C ILE A 362 -28.65 41.31 42.94
N ILE A 363 -28.83 39.98 43.03
CA ILE A 363 -29.73 39.36 44.01
C ILE A 363 -29.29 39.73 45.44
N MET A 364 -27.99 39.61 45.74
CA MET A 364 -27.45 39.92 47.07
C MET A 364 -27.67 41.38 47.47
N VAL A 365 -27.45 42.33 46.56
CA VAL A 365 -27.67 43.76 46.82
C VAL A 365 -29.15 44.07 47.04
N LEU A 366 -30.05 43.47 46.26
CA LEU A 366 -31.49 43.65 46.43
C LEU A 366 -31.96 43.06 47.77
N GLN A 367 -31.51 41.86 48.12
CA GLN A 367 -31.82 41.23 49.41
C GLN A 367 -31.33 42.06 50.60
N TYR A 368 -30.11 42.59 50.53
CA TYR A 368 -29.55 43.46 51.56
C TYR A 368 -30.42 44.70 51.78
N LYS A 369 -30.79 45.41 50.70
CA LYS A 369 -31.65 46.60 50.78
C LYS A 369 -33.04 46.29 51.36
N ILE A 370 -33.63 45.14 51.01
CA ILE A 370 -34.91 44.69 51.56
C ILE A 370 -34.80 44.44 53.07
N ASN A 371 -33.77 43.72 53.52
CA ASN A 371 -33.59 43.35 54.93
C ASN A 371 -33.35 44.57 55.84
N ASP A 372 -32.55 45.54 55.39
CA ASP A 372 -32.28 46.78 56.14
C ASP A 372 -33.38 47.85 55.96
N LYS A 373 -34.50 47.52 55.29
CA LYS A 373 -35.64 48.41 55.01
C LYS A 373 -35.23 49.71 54.29
N ILE A 374 -34.23 49.62 53.43
CA ILE A 374 -33.78 50.72 52.58
C ILE A 374 -34.80 50.89 51.45
N GLU A 375 -35.28 52.12 51.22
CA GLU A 375 -36.24 52.41 50.16
C GLU A 375 -35.60 52.14 48.77
N ILE A 376 -36.28 51.33 47.95
CA ILE A 376 -35.83 50.98 46.59
C ILE A 376 -36.75 51.69 45.61
N SER A 377 -36.22 52.67 44.88
CA SER A 377 -36.96 53.31 43.79
C SER A 377 -37.32 52.28 42.72
N SER A 378 -38.52 52.37 42.14
CA SER A 378 -38.96 51.51 41.04
C SER A 378 -38.01 51.54 39.84
N GLU A 379 -37.36 52.68 39.60
CA GLU A 379 -36.41 52.88 38.50
C GLU A 379 -35.13 52.05 38.69
N TYR A 380 -34.49 52.11 39.86
CA TYR A 380 -33.35 51.26 40.22
C TYR A 380 -33.69 49.76 40.20
N LEU A 381 -34.89 49.38 40.67
CA LEU A 381 -35.31 47.97 40.66
C LEU A 381 -35.43 47.46 39.21
N ASN A 382 -36.09 48.23 38.33
CA ASN A 382 -36.21 47.87 36.92
C ASN A 382 -34.85 47.80 36.24
N GLU A 383 -33.93 48.73 36.49
CA GLU A 383 -32.57 48.69 35.96
C GLU A 383 -31.86 47.38 36.32
N LYS A 384 -31.91 46.96 37.60
CA LYS A 384 -31.27 45.73 38.07
C LYS A 384 -31.92 44.46 37.54
N LEU A 385 -33.25 44.45 37.38
CA LEU A 385 -33.96 43.33 36.76
C LEU A 385 -33.66 43.21 35.27
N THR A 386 -33.60 44.33 34.54
CA THR A 386 -33.18 44.36 33.12
C THR A 386 -31.76 43.82 32.98
N GLN A 387 -30.82 44.30 33.79
CA GLN A 387 -29.43 43.83 33.79
C GLN A 387 -29.33 42.31 34.09
N ALA A 388 -30.14 41.78 35.00
CA ALA A 388 -30.19 40.35 35.27
C ALA A 388 -30.73 39.55 34.08
N ASN A 389 -31.80 40.03 33.44
CA ASN A 389 -32.38 39.39 32.26
C ASN A 389 -31.42 39.39 31.07
N GLU A 390 -30.72 40.48 30.80
CA GLU A 390 -29.69 40.56 29.76
C GLU A 390 -28.59 39.50 29.96
N ASN A 391 -28.14 39.29 31.21
CA ASN A 391 -27.17 38.25 31.54
C ASN A 391 -27.72 36.83 31.36
N VAL A 392 -29.02 36.60 31.61
CA VAL A 392 -29.69 35.31 31.34
C VAL A 392 -29.81 35.06 29.84
N TYR A 393 -30.17 36.07 29.05
CA TYR A 393 -30.20 35.96 27.59
C TYR A 393 -28.82 35.66 27.02
N PHE A 394 -27.79 36.36 27.49
CA PHE A 394 -26.40 36.11 27.09
C PHE A 394 -25.95 34.67 27.38
N LEU A 395 -26.29 34.13 28.55
CA LEU A 395 -26.03 32.72 28.90
C LEU A 395 -26.74 31.76 27.94
N SER A 396 -27.99 32.03 27.59
CA SER A 396 -28.79 31.20 26.68
C SER A 396 -28.25 31.22 25.24
N GLU A 397 -27.90 32.40 24.73
CA GLU A 397 -27.33 32.58 23.40
C GLU A 397 -26.00 31.85 23.27
N THR A 398 -25.13 31.97 24.28
CA THR A 398 -23.85 31.25 24.34
C THR A 398 -24.04 29.72 24.32
N ILE A 399 -25.10 29.20 24.94
CA ILE A 399 -25.44 27.75 24.89
C ILE A 399 -25.85 27.33 23.48
N ASP A 400 -26.68 28.13 22.82
CA ASP A 400 -27.16 27.81 21.48
C ASP A 400 -26.04 27.91 20.43
N ASP A 401 -25.16 28.90 20.54
CA ASP A 401 -23.95 29.02 19.71
C ASP A 401 -23.02 27.81 19.92
N PHE A 402 -22.82 27.41 21.17
CA PHE A 402 -22.08 26.19 21.50
C PHE A 402 -22.73 24.95 20.87
N LYS A 403 -24.05 24.77 21.01
CA LYS A 403 -24.76 23.63 20.44
C LYS A 403 -24.72 23.59 18.91
N ASN A 404 -24.79 24.75 18.26
CA ASN A 404 -24.76 24.89 16.80
C ASN A 404 -23.37 24.60 16.23
N PHE A 405 -22.29 24.92 16.96
CA PHE A 405 -20.92 24.55 16.60
C PHE A 405 -20.74 23.03 16.44
N PHE A 406 -21.36 22.21 17.31
CA PHE A 406 -21.27 20.75 17.24
C PHE A 406 -22.29 20.11 16.29
N ASN A 407 -23.37 20.81 15.94
CA ASN A 407 -24.43 20.31 15.07
C ASN A 407 -24.25 20.65 13.59
N SER A 408 -23.01 20.98 13.16
CA SER A 408 -22.71 21.20 11.74
C SER A 408 -22.89 19.90 10.94
N THR A 409 -24.11 19.72 10.44
CA THR A 409 -24.34 18.97 9.21
C THR A 409 -23.53 19.70 8.14
N LYS A 410 -22.35 19.16 7.82
CA LYS A 410 -21.39 19.68 6.83
C LYS A 410 -21.94 19.59 5.40
N VAL A 411 -23.01 20.31 5.11
CA VAL A 411 -23.55 20.44 3.77
C VAL A 411 -23.31 21.87 3.32
N LYS A 412 -22.49 22.03 2.27
CA LYS A 412 -22.37 23.31 1.58
C LYS A 412 -23.70 23.65 0.92
N THR A 413 -24.15 24.89 1.08
CA THR A 413 -25.35 25.40 0.43
C THR A 413 -24.97 26.60 -0.42
N GLU A 414 -25.64 26.78 -1.55
CA GLU A 414 -25.55 28.03 -2.31
C GLU A 414 -26.14 29.16 -1.45
N CYS A 415 -25.31 30.14 -1.13
CA CYS A 415 -25.63 31.19 -0.17
C CYS A 415 -25.64 32.57 -0.84
N ASP A 416 -26.69 33.35 -0.59
CA ASP A 416 -26.79 34.76 -0.95
C ASP A 416 -26.10 35.62 0.12
N LEU A 417 -24.87 36.04 -0.18
CA LEU A 417 -24.03 36.82 0.73
C LEU A 417 -24.64 38.19 1.09
N ASN A 418 -25.47 38.77 0.22
CA ASN A 418 -26.14 40.04 0.56
C ASN A 418 -27.08 39.83 1.76
N LYS A 419 -27.93 38.81 1.67
CA LYS A 419 -28.87 38.45 2.76
C LYS A 419 -28.16 38.02 4.02
N LEU A 420 -27.06 37.26 3.89
CA LEU A 420 -26.31 36.78 5.05
C LEU A 420 -25.68 37.93 5.85
N ILE A 421 -25.08 38.91 5.15
CA ILE A 421 -24.49 40.09 5.79
C ILE A 421 -25.58 40.98 6.37
N GLU A 422 -26.70 41.19 5.67
CA GLU A 422 -27.86 41.92 6.22
C GLU A 422 -28.38 41.25 7.50
N LYS A 423 -28.44 39.91 7.53
CA LYS A 423 -28.79 39.14 8.73
C LYS A 423 -27.80 39.39 9.87
N ALA A 424 -26.49 39.33 9.61
CA ALA A 424 -25.45 39.60 10.61
C ALA A 424 -25.56 41.02 11.21
N ILE A 425 -25.81 42.02 10.35
CA ILE A 425 -26.05 43.41 10.77
C ILE A 425 -27.31 43.50 11.63
N SER A 426 -28.39 42.83 11.23
CA SER A 426 -29.66 42.89 11.95
C SER A 426 -29.57 42.28 13.36
N LEU A 427 -28.85 41.16 13.51
CA LEU A 427 -28.60 40.51 14.79
C LEU A 427 -27.73 41.37 15.72
N SER A 428 -26.84 42.18 15.14
CA SER A 428 -25.96 43.04 15.92
C SER A 428 -26.63 44.36 16.35
N ARG A 429 -27.81 44.69 15.80
CA ARG A 429 -28.41 46.05 15.78
C ARG A 429 -28.68 46.63 17.16
N ASP A 430 -29.26 45.85 18.07
CA ASP A 430 -29.67 46.35 19.39
C ASP A 430 -28.45 46.72 20.24
N THR A 431 -27.36 45.96 20.13
CA THR A 431 -26.11 46.27 20.83
C THR A 431 -25.32 47.40 20.17
N ILE A 432 -25.49 47.64 18.87
CA ILE A 432 -24.82 48.71 18.12
C ILE A 432 -25.45 50.07 18.45
N LEU A 433 -26.78 50.15 18.48
CA LEU A 433 -27.51 51.37 18.82
C LEU A 433 -27.22 51.82 20.25
N ALA A 434 -27.12 50.88 21.19
CA ALA A 434 -26.75 51.16 22.58
C ALA A 434 -25.32 51.75 22.73
N ASN A 435 -24.45 51.62 21.73
CA ASN A 435 -23.05 52.09 21.76
C ASN A 435 -22.77 53.28 20.83
N GLU A 436 -23.82 53.86 20.22
CA GLU A 436 -23.74 54.97 19.25
C GLU A 436 -22.87 54.68 18.02
N ILE A 437 -22.81 53.41 17.59
CA ILE A 437 -22.03 52.98 16.42
C ILE A 437 -22.92 53.01 15.16
N THR A 438 -22.43 53.60 14.07
CA THR A 438 -23.13 53.62 12.77
C THR A 438 -22.58 52.54 11.85
N ILE A 439 -23.43 51.62 11.37
CA ILE A 439 -23.04 50.67 10.31
C ILE A 439 -23.44 51.21 8.94
N LYS A 440 -22.49 51.23 8.00
CA LYS A 440 -22.74 51.50 6.57
C LYS A 440 -22.32 50.29 5.76
N TYR A 441 -23.07 49.94 4.72
CA TYR A 441 -22.70 48.83 3.85
C TYR A 441 -22.92 49.17 2.37
N ASP A 442 -22.03 48.67 1.51
CA ASP A 442 -22.13 48.69 0.05
C ASP A 442 -21.84 47.27 -0.46
N LEU A 443 -22.90 46.51 -0.73
CA LEU A 443 -22.81 45.10 -1.12
C LEU A 443 -23.14 44.97 -2.61
N LYS A 444 -22.16 44.48 -3.38
CA LYS A 444 -22.25 44.30 -4.85
C LYS A 444 -21.83 42.89 -5.24
N PHE A 445 -22.34 41.88 -4.54
CA PHE A 445 -22.14 40.48 -4.93
C PHE A 445 -23.03 40.13 -6.11
N THR A 446 -22.45 39.48 -7.12
CA THR A 446 -23.14 39.15 -8.38
C THR A 446 -23.50 37.68 -8.51
N LYS A 447 -23.04 36.81 -7.59
CA LYS A 447 -23.22 35.36 -7.63
C LYS A 447 -23.48 34.82 -6.22
N GLU A 448 -24.22 33.71 -6.12
CA GLU A 448 -24.28 32.88 -4.91
C GLU A 448 -22.94 32.15 -4.74
N VAL A 449 -22.58 31.85 -3.48
CA VAL A 449 -21.34 31.17 -3.14
C VAL A 449 -21.66 29.89 -2.38
N SER A 450 -21.05 28.77 -2.78
CA SER A 450 -21.23 27.47 -2.17
C SER A 450 -20.40 27.34 -0.88
N LEU A 451 -21.02 27.57 0.28
CA LEU A 451 -20.33 27.63 1.56
C LEU A 451 -21.18 27.13 2.74
N PHE A 452 -20.61 27.15 3.94
CA PHE A 452 -21.31 26.84 5.19
C PHE A 452 -21.92 28.12 5.77
N GLU A 453 -23.20 28.39 5.47
CA GLU A 453 -23.87 29.66 5.80
C GLU A 453 -23.72 30.06 7.27
N ASN A 454 -23.95 29.12 8.19
CA ASN A 454 -23.86 29.38 9.63
C ASN A 454 -22.43 29.67 10.10
N GLU A 455 -21.42 29.02 9.50
CA GLU A 455 -20.02 29.27 9.85
C GLU A 455 -19.61 30.69 9.42
N LEU A 456 -20.00 31.12 8.22
CA LEU A 456 -19.73 32.47 7.74
C LEU A 456 -20.49 33.53 8.55
N LEU A 457 -21.77 33.29 8.89
CA LEU A 457 -22.54 34.20 9.76
C LEU A 457 -21.83 34.43 11.10
N HIS A 458 -21.32 33.37 11.72
CA HIS A 458 -20.59 33.45 12.98
C HIS A 458 -19.28 34.23 12.86
N ILE A 459 -18.52 34.04 11.76
CA ILE A 459 -17.33 34.85 11.48
C ILE A 459 -17.68 36.34 11.39
N LEU A 460 -18.74 36.68 10.65
CA LEU A 460 -19.18 38.07 10.48
C LEU A 460 -19.55 38.71 11.84
N LEU A 461 -20.32 38.00 12.66
CA LEU A 461 -20.71 38.46 14.00
C LEU A 461 -19.52 38.68 14.92
N ASN A 462 -18.56 37.75 14.89
CA ASN A 462 -17.34 37.83 15.68
C ASN A 462 -16.47 39.04 15.32
N ILE A 463 -16.27 39.32 14.02
CA ILE A 463 -15.52 40.50 13.57
C ILE A 463 -16.25 41.80 13.96
N ILE A 464 -17.58 41.86 13.80
CA ILE A 464 -18.40 43.02 14.22
C ILE A 464 -18.30 43.23 15.75
N GLN A 465 -18.36 42.16 16.54
CA GLN A 465 -18.24 42.23 17.99
C GLN A 465 -16.84 42.68 18.44
N ASN A 466 -15.77 42.19 17.80
CA ASN A 466 -14.41 42.67 18.06
C ASN A 466 -14.27 44.17 17.74
N SER A 467 -14.90 44.65 16.66
CA SER A 467 -14.93 46.07 16.31
C SER A 467 -15.61 46.91 17.41
N LYS A 468 -16.76 46.44 17.91
CA LYS A 468 -17.50 47.08 19.01
C LYS A 468 -16.69 47.15 20.29
N GLU A 469 -15.98 46.09 20.64
CA GLU A 469 -15.14 46.05 21.83
C GLU A 469 -13.94 46.98 21.71
N ALA A 470 -13.33 47.07 20.52
CA ALA A 470 -12.29 48.05 20.23
C ALA A 470 -12.80 49.49 20.43
N PHE A 471 -14.04 49.81 20.02
CA PHE A 471 -14.66 51.13 20.27
C PHE A 471 -14.82 51.47 21.76
N ARG A 472 -14.92 50.47 22.63
CA ARG A 472 -15.05 50.65 24.08
C ARG A 472 -13.68 50.79 24.75
N ASP A 473 -12.74 49.95 24.33
CA ASP A 473 -11.45 49.80 25.00
C ASP A 473 -10.45 50.88 24.55
N ASN A 474 -10.57 51.38 23.31
CA ASN A 474 -9.75 52.47 22.80
C ASN A 474 -10.35 53.85 23.12
N LYS A 475 -9.50 54.80 23.54
CA LYS A 475 -9.89 56.20 23.80
C LYS A 475 -10.10 56.96 22.50
N ILE A 476 -11.20 56.68 21.82
CA ILE A 476 -11.57 57.38 20.59
C ILE A 476 -12.08 58.77 20.96
N ASN A 477 -11.69 59.78 20.19
CA ASN A 477 -12.08 61.17 20.43
C ASN A 477 -13.61 61.28 20.46
N SER A 478 -14.16 61.91 21.50
CA SER A 478 -15.60 61.96 21.78
C SER A 478 -16.42 62.64 20.68
N ASN A 479 -15.77 63.39 19.77
CA ASN A 479 -16.40 64.04 18.63
C ASN A 479 -16.35 63.22 17.31
N SER A 480 -15.73 62.03 17.33
CA SER A 480 -15.62 61.17 16.14
C SER A 480 -16.83 60.25 16.01
N ILE A 481 -17.41 60.16 14.81
CA ILE A 481 -18.49 59.21 14.52
C ILE A 481 -17.91 57.79 14.55
N LYS A 482 -18.35 56.96 15.50
CA LYS A 482 -18.01 55.53 15.54
C LYS A 482 -18.69 54.82 14.38
N MET A 483 -17.92 54.15 13.53
CA MET A 483 -18.42 53.61 12.27
C MET A 483 -17.81 52.26 11.93
N ILE A 484 -18.67 51.34 11.48
CA ILE A 484 -18.27 50.10 10.83
C ILE A 484 -18.77 50.17 9.38
N LYS A 485 -17.89 49.94 8.42
CA LYS A 485 -18.19 49.91 6.99
C LYS A 485 -17.99 48.51 6.46
N ILE A 486 -19.00 47.93 5.83
CA ILE A 486 -18.92 46.61 5.19
C ILE A 486 -19.01 46.78 3.66
N ILE A 487 -18.01 46.31 2.93
CA ILE A 487 -17.95 46.41 1.47
C ILE A 487 -17.89 45.01 0.88
N GLY A 488 -18.84 44.69 0.02
CA GLY A 488 -18.93 43.42 -0.69
C GLY A 488 -18.69 43.59 -2.18
N ARG A 489 -17.80 42.80 -2.77
CA ARG A 489 -17.53 42.82 -4.22
C ARG A 489 -17.15 41.45 -4.75
N THR A 490 -17.54 41.16 -5.98
CA THR A 490 -17.08 40.00 -6.75
C THR A 490 -16.13 40.49 -7.85
N GLN A 491 -14.91 39.94 -7.91
CA GLN A 491 -13.92 40.27 -8.94
C GLN A 491 -13.08 39.03 -9.27
N ASP A 492 -12.84 38.76 -10.55
CA ASP A 492 -11.95 37.68 -11.03
C ASP A 492 -12.31 36.29 -10.43
N ASP A 493 -13.61 35.98 -10.38
CA ASP A 493 -14.21 34.78 -9.76
C ASP A 493 -13.96 34.59 -8.25
N MET A 494 -13.36 35.58 -7.58
CA MET A 494 -13.23 35.64 -6.14
C MET A 494 -14.25 36.60 -5.53
N THR A 495 -14.68 36.31 -4.31
CA THR A 495 -15.59 37.16 -3.55
C THR A 495 -14.88 37.79 -2.36
N TYR A 496 -14.97 39.10 -2.24
CA TYR A 496 -14.31 39.88 -1.21
C TYR A 496 -15.34 40.52 -0.26
N ILE A 497 -15.14 40.30 1.03
CA ILE A 497 -15.90 40.94 2.10
C ILE A 497 -14.91 41.74 2.95
N ASP A 498 -14.96 43.06 2.83
CA ASP A 498 -14.12 43.97 3.63
C ASP A 498 -14.95 44.56 4.77
N ILE A 499 -14.55 44.32 6.02
CA ILE A 499 -15.15 44.87 7.24
C ILE A 499 -14.16 45.86 7.84
N ILE A 500 -14.52 47.14 7.85
CA ILE A 500 -13.64 48.25 8.21
C ILE A 500 -14.22 48.99 9.40
N ASP A 501 -13.45 49.14 10.47
CA ASP A 501 -13.78 49.99 11.61
C ASP A 501 -12.92 51.26 11.64
N ASN A 502 -13.29 52.23 12.47
CA ASN A 502 -12.43 53.36 12.88
C ASN A 502 -12.16 53.33 14.38
N ALA A 503 -11.89 52.15 14.92
CA ALA A 503 -11.85 51.88 16.35
C ALA A 503 -10.45 52.02 16.98
N GLY A 504 -9.48 52.68 16.34
CA GLY A 504 -8.12 52.90 16.85
C GLY A 504 -7.05 51.92 16.33
N GLY A 505 -7.43 50.94 15.52
CA GLY A 505 -6.52 49.97 14.91
C GLY A 505 -5.93 48.95 15.88
N ILE A 506 -5.03 48.11 15.38
CA ILE A 506 -4.28 47.08 16.13
C ILE A 506 -2.81 47.50 16.18
N SER A 507 -2.10 47.37 17.31
CA SER A 507 -0.67 47.71 17.33
C SER A 507 0.15 46.81 16.38
N GLU A 508 1.21 47.37 15.77
CA GLU A 508 2.05 46.63 14.82
C GLU A 508 2.68 45.36 15.43
N GLU A 509 2.99 45.40 16.72
CA GLU A 509 3.52 44.25 17.47
C GLU A 509 2.51 43.10 17.59
N ASN A 510 1.21 43.42 17.63
CA ASN A 510 0.15 42.43 17.85
C ASN A 510 -0.39 41.84 16.55
N LEU A 511 -0.31 42.60 15.45
CA LEU A 511 -0.87 42.25 14.14
C LEU A 511 -0.48 40.85 13.62
N PRO A 512 0.79 40.39 13.75
CA PRO A 512 1.19 39.04 13.30
C PRO A 512 0.54 37.90 14.09
N TYR A 513 0.09 38.18 15.32
CA TYR A 513 -0.33 37.16 16.27
C TYR A 513 -1.84 37.10 16.48
N ILE A 514 -2.63 38.05 15.94
CA ILE A 514 -4.08 38.09 16.24
C ILE A 514 -4.87 36.87 15.76
N PHE A 515 -4.29 36.11 14.82
CA PHE A 515 -4.84 34.84 14.33
C PHE A 515 -4.18 33.62 14.96
N HIS A 516 -3.26 33.77 15.91
CA HIS A 516 -2.68 32.66 16.65
C HIS A 516 -3.66 32.17 17.72
N GLU A 517 -3.64 30.86 17.94
CA GLU A 517 -4.41 30.21 19.00
C GLU A 517 -4.07 30.81 20.37
N ASN A 518 -5.10 31.08 21.17
CA ASN A 518 -5.01 31.68 22.52
C ASN A 518 -4.37 33.08 22.60
N TYR A 519 -4.19 33.76 21.48
CA TYR A 519 -3.66 35.12 21.47
C TYR A 519 -4.76 36.15 21.73
N THR A 520 -4.58 37.00 22.75
CA THR A 520 -5.53 38.06 23.11
C THR A 520 -4.78 39.24 23.73
N THR A 521 -5.21 40.46 23.42
CA THR A 521 -4.70 41.70 24.02
C THR A 521 -5.49 42.13 25.26
N LYS A 522 -6.56 41.39 25.58
CA LYS A 522 -7.42 41.62 26.74
C LYS A 522 -6.87 40.93 27.98
N GLU A 523 -7.21 41.45 29.16
CA GLU A 523 -6.95 40.76 30.45
C GLU A 523 -7.46 39.30 30.36
N LYS A 524 -6.71 38.34 30.91
CA LYS A 524 -6.98 36.88 30.80
C LYS A 524 -8.41 36.45 31.17
N GLU A 525 -9.15 37.28 31.90
CA GLU A 525 -10.52 37.01 32.33
C GLU A 525 -11.60 37.51 31.35
N LYS A 526 -11.26 38.32 30.32
CA LYS A 526 -12.24 38.97 29.41
C LYS A 526 -12.13 38.56 27.93
N GLY A 527 -11.04 37.95 27.52
CA GLY A 527 -10.82 37.57 26.12
C GLY A 527 -10.21 36.18 26.00
N THR A 528 -10.82 35.33 25.19
CA THR A 528 -10.45 33.91 25.04
C THR A 528 -9.36 33.70 24.00
N GLY A 529 -9.16 34.67 23.09
CA GLY A 529 -8.20 34.58 21.99
C GLY A 529 -8.56 33.57 20.90
N LEU A 530 -9.71 32.89 21.00
CA LEU A 530 -10.11 31.84 20.06
C LEU A 530 -10.91 32.37 18.86
N GLY A 531 -11.58 33.51 19.00
CA GLY A 531 -12.53 33.99 17.98
C GLY A 531 -11.88 34.19 16.59
N LEU A 532 -10.83 35.00 16.50
CA LEU A 532 -10.17 35.29 15.23
C LEU A 532 -9.42 34.07 14.68
N TYR A 533 -8.79 33.28 15.55
CA TYR A 533 -8.16 32.00 15.17
C TYR A 533 -9.17 31.05 14.51
N LEU A 534 -10.33 30.83 15.14
CA LEU A 534 -11.39 29.98 14.58
C LEU A 534 -11.93 30.54 13.26
N SER A 535 -12.05 31.87 13.15
CA SER A 535 -12.49 32.51 11.91
C SER A 535 -11.52 32.23 10.76
N LYS A 536 -10.21 32.24 11.03
CA LYS A 536 -9.18 31.88 10.06
C LYS A 536 -9.24 30.41 9.67
N VAL A 537 -9.30 29.50 10.64
CA VAL A 537 -9.41 28.05 10.39
C VAL A 537 -10.63 27.73 9.54
N ILE A 538 -11.79 28.30 9.86
CA ILE A 538 -13.02 28.05 9.09
C ILE A 538 -12.88 28.55 7.64
N ILE A 539 -12.37 29.77 7.44
CA ILE A 539 -12.22 30.33 6.08
C ILE A 539 -11.20 29.52 5.27
N GLU A 540 -10.03 29.24 5.83
CA GLU A 540 -8.92 28.61 5.13
C GLU A 540 -9.16 27.09 4.93
N ASP A 541 -9.56 26.36 5.97
CA ASP A 541 -9.65 24.90 5.94
C ASP A 541 -11.02 24.38 5.48
N HIS A 542 -12.13 25.08 5.78
CA HIS A 542 -13.47 24.62 5.41
C HIS A 542 -13.95 25.22 4.08
N MET A 543 -13.62 26.49 3.84
CA MET A 543 -14.11 27.24 2.67
C MET A 543 -13.07 27.36 1.55
N ASN A 544 -11.81 26.98 1.77
CA ASN A 544 -10.68 27.19 0.85
C ASN A 544 -10.46 28.68 0.47
N GLY A 545 -10.80 29.57 1.38
CA GLY A 545 -10.62 31.02 1.22
C GLY A 545 -9.38 31.53 1.97
N SER A 546 -9.33 32.83 2.21
CA SER A 546 -8.33 33.46 3.08
C SER A 546 -8.92 34.63 3.87
N ILE A 547 -8.40 34.86 5.08
CA ILE A 547 -8.71 36.06 5.87
C ILE A 547 -7.44 36.86 6.16
N GLU A 548 -7.51 38.14 5.88
CA GLU A 548 -6.40 39.08 6.07
C GLU A 548 -6.83 40.22 7.00
N VAL A 549 -5.85 40.82 7.67
CA VAL A 549 -6.04 41.97 8.55
C VAL A 549 -5.01 43.04 8.22
N THR A 550 -5.44 44.29 8.17
CA THR A 550 -4.53 45.45 7.99
C THR A 550 -5.07 46.65 8.76
N ASN A 551 -4.19 47.51 9.25
CA ASN A 551 -4.62 48.83 9.75
C ASN A 551 -4.88 49.77 8.57
N ILE A 552 -6.00 50.48 8.60
CA ILE A 552 -6.34 51.50 7.60
C ILE A 552 -6.77 52.77 8.32
N GLY A 553 -6.02 53.86 8.11
CA GLY A 553 -6.29 55.13 8.77
C GLY A 553 -6.22 55.00 10.30
N GLU A 554 -7.31 55.34 10.99
CA GLU A 554 -7.44 55.22 12.45
C GLU A 554 -8.17 53.93 12.88
N GLY A 555 -8.23 52.89 12.04
CA GLY A 555 -8.95 51.65 12.36
C GLY A 555 -8.37 50.41 11.69
N THR A 556 -9.17 49.36 11.66
CA THR A 556 -8.77 48.05 11.13
C THR A 556 -9.64 47.65 9.95
N MET A 557 -9.06 46.96 8.97
CA MET A 557 -9.78 46.24 7.92
C MET A 557 -9.50 44.76 8.03
N PHE A 558 -10.57 43.98 8.21
CA PHE A 558 -10.59 42.54 7.95
C PHE A 558 -11.10 42.28 6.55
N ARG A 559 -10.35 41.51 5.76
CA ARG A 559 -10.71 41.10 4.41
C ARG A 559 -10.89 39.60 4.37
N ILE A 560 -12.08 39.14 3.98
CA ILE A 560 -12.37 37.74 3.70
C ILE A 560 -12.40 37.56 2.18
N ILE A 561 -11.70 36.54 1.69
CA ILE A 561 -11.61 36.16 0.28
C ILE A 561 -12.16 34.74 0.16
N LEU A 562 -13.19 34.55 -0.67
CA LEU A 562 -13.88 33.27 -0.92
C LEU A 562 -13.88 32.90 -2.39
#